data_AF-A0A087CPG3-F1
#
_entry.id   AF-A0A087CPG3-F1
#
_cell.length_a   1.000
_cell.length_b   1.000
_cell.length_c   1.000
_cell.angle_alpha   90.00
_cell.angle_beta   90.00
_cell.angle_gamma   90.00
#
_symmetry.space_group_name_H-M   'P 1'
#
loop_
_entity.id
_entity.type
_entity.pdbx_description
1 polymer ?
#
loop_
_entity_poly.entity_id
_entity_poly.type
_entity_poly.pdbx_seq_one_letter_code
_entity_poly.pdbx_strand_id
1 'polypeptide(L)'
;MIAFSFQKCLQVFQIYSDAGVVSGMIKDPTGLSSPASKIPNYLQLLISNIPLINKSFISVEYNPKKFNNIVCKVGQVRGSLFIISKQAFNEISGFDTNTFLYYEESILGSRLLSKKYSEYLRTDCSYVHYHSTTIAKVYENAVDRMKLMYKSQMYYAKHYLKVGVLKQWLLKVSQHASIGMLKVYWLFREAK
;
A
#
# COMPACT_ATOMS: atom_id res chain seq x y z
N MET A 1 -27.67 -6.06 3.26
CA MET A 1 -26.59 -5.85 2.26
C MET A 1 -26.03 -4.44 2.51
N ILE A 2 -24.84 -4.30 3.12
CA ILE A 2 -24.24 -2.98 3.36
C ILE A 2 -23.50 -2.58 2.08
N ALA A 3 -24.07 -1.64 1.32
CA ALA A 3 -23.45 -1.02 0.16
C ALA A 3 -22.54 0.13 0.59
N PHE A 4 -21.57 0.50 -0.26
CA PHE A 4 -20.73 1.66 -0.04
C PHE A 4 -21.62 2.91 -0.07
N SER A 5 -21.65 3.66 1.03
CA SER A 5 -22.44 4.88 1.11
C SER A 5 -21.51 6.10 1.06
N PHE A 6 -21.55 6.82 -0.06
CA PHE A 6 -20.81 8.05 -0.23
C PHE A 6 -21.16 9.07 0.86
N GLN A 7 -22.45 9.24 1.17
CA GLN A 7 -22.92 10.15 2.22
C GLN A 7 -22.28 9.85 3.58
N LYS A 8 -22.22 8.57 3.95
CA LYS A 8 -21.54 8.14 5.17
C LYS A 8 -20.05 8.47 5.12
N CYS A 9 -19.33 8.14 4.06
CA CYS A 9 -17.92 8.53 3.97
C CYS A 9 -17.71 10.06 4.00
N LEU A 10 -18.62 10.84 3.43
CA LEU A 10 -18.59 12.30 3.47
C LEU A 10 -18.75 12.89 4.88
N GLN A 11 -19.57 12.27 5.74
CA GLN A 11 -19.70 12.70 7.15
C GLN A 11 -18.37 12.68 7.91
N VAL A 12 -17.43 11.80 7.53
CA VAL A 12 -16.12 11.73 8.19
C VAL A 12 -15.36 13.04 8.03
N PHE A 13 -15.44 13.69 6.87
CA PHE A 13 -14.81 14.99 6.63
C PHE A 13 -15.45 16.14 7.42
N GLN A 14 -16.70 15.98 7.89
CA GLN A 14 -17.36 16.96 8.75
C GLN A 14 -16.96 16.81 10.22
N ILE A 15 -16.62 15.59 10.64
CA ILE A 15 -16.27 15.26 12.02
C ILE A 15 -14.76 15.45 12.27
N TYR A 16 -13.93 15.07 11.30
CA TYR A 16 -12.48 15.10 11.43
C TYR A 16 -11.90 16.14 10.47
N SER A 17 -11.46 17.27 11.03
CA SER A 17 -10.86 18.37 10.24
C SER A 17 -9.55 17.98 9.56
N ASP A 18 -8.85 16.96 10.07
CA ASP A 18 -7.63 16.40 9.47
C ASP A 18 -7.91 15.29 8.44
N ALA A 19 -9.16 14.99 8.11
CA ALA A 19 -9.48 13.96 7.11
C ALA A 19 -9.01 14.37 5.70
N GLY A 20 -7.93 13.72 5.25
CA GLY A 20 -7.44 13.83 3.88
C GLY A 20 -8.11 12.84 2.95
N VAL A 21 -8.18 11.58 3.37
CA VAL A 21 -8.76 10.47 2.59
C VAL A 21 -9.69 9.63 3.44
N VAL A 22 -10.80 9.19 2.86
CA VAL A 22 -11.77 8.30 3.49
C VAL A 22 -12.14 7.16 2.54
N SER A 23 -12.13 5.93 3.04
CA SER A 23 -12.61 4.75 2.30
C SER A 23 -13.50 3.87 3.19
N GLY A 24 -14.02 2.80 2.60
CA GLY A 24 -14.82 1.76 3.26
C GLY A 24 -14.11 0.41 3.22
N MET A 25 -14.70 -0.58 3.88
CA MET A 25 -14.20 -1.96 3.90
C MET A 25 -14.22 -2.59 2.51
N ILE A 26 -13.28 -3.48 2.26
CA ILE A 26 -13.27 -4.32 1.05
C ILE A 26 -14.01 -5.63 1.35
N LYS A 27 -14.90 -5.98 0.44
CA LYS A 27 -15.48 -7.32 0.32
C LYS A 27 -14.90 -7.98 -0.92
N ASP A 28 -14.13 -9.04 -0.72
CA ASP A 28 -13.70 -9.90 -1.80
C ASP A 28 -14.75 -11.01 -1.95
N PRO A 29 -15.13 -11.42 -3.17
CA PRO A 29 -16.01 -12.56 -3.38
C PRO A 29 -15.55 -13.84 -2.66
N THR A 30 -14.25 -13.95 -2.38
CA THR A 30 -13.63 -15.09 -1.67
C THR A 30 -13.49 -14.89 -0.15
N GLY A 31 -13.77 -13.69 0.38
CA GLY A 31 -13.66 -13.40 1.82
C GLY A 31 -13.40 -11.92 2.18
N LEU A 32 -12.91 -11.67 3.40
CA LEU A 32 -12.49 -10.33 3.82
C LEU A 32 -11.03 -10.09 3.42
N SER A 33 -10.78 -9.19 2.47
CA SER A 33 -9.45 -8.66 2.22
C SER A 33 -9.07 -7.56 3.22
N SER A 34 -7.78 -7.28 3.36
CA SER A 34 -7.35 -6.17 4.19
C SER A 34 -7.71 -4.81 3.55
N PRO A 35 -8.54 -3.99 4.20
CA PRO A 35 -9.09 -2.75 3.64
C PRO A 35 -8.13 -1.55 3.75
N ALA A 36 -7.06 -1.69 4.54
CA ALA A 36 -6.09 -0.65 4.81
C ALA A 36 -4.77 -1.25 5.32
N SER A 37 -3.68 -0.49 5.26
CA SER A 37 -2.39 -0.86 5.83
C SER A 37 -1.74 0.28 6.59
N LYS A 38 -0.69 -0.02 7.34
CA LYS A 38 0.24 0.97 7.87
C LYS A 38 1.11 1.49 6.73
N ILE A 39 1.57 2.73 6.85
CA ILE A 39 2.62 3.25 5.97
C ILE A 39 3.93 2.54 6.31
N PRO A 40 4.58 1.86 5.34
CA PRO A 40 5.77 1.08 5.63
C PRO A 40 6.95 1.97 5.99
N ASN A 41 7.64 1.63 7.08
CA ASN A 41 8.92 2.25 7.45
C ASN A 41 10.10 1.53 6.80
N TYR A 42 11.29 2.12 6.90
CA TYR A 42 12.50 1.59 6.25
C TYR A 42 12.85 0.14 6.65
N LEU A 43 12.65 -0.23 7.93
CA LEU A 43 12.92 -1.58 8.38
C LEU A 43 11.94 -2.59 7.75
N GLN A 44 10.66 -2.21 7.64
CA GLN A 44 9.67 -3.03 6.94
C GLN A 44 10.03 -3.19 5.45
N LEU A 45 10.58 -2.16 4.79
CA LEU A 45 11.08 -2.28 3.42
C LEU A 45 12.19 -3.33 3.33
N LEU A 46 13.20 -3.25 4.20
CA LEU A 46 14.30 -4.22 4.23
C LEU A 46 13.82 -5.64 4.48
N ILE A 47 13.01 -5.84 5.51
CA ILE A 47 12.58 -7.17 5.92
C ILE A 47 11.64 -7.76 4.86
N SER A 48 10.84 -6.94 4.16
CA SER A 48 9.98 -7.40 3.06
C SER A 48 10.76 -7.97 1.86
N ASN A 49 12.05 -7.68 1.76
CA ASN A 49 12.91 -8.22 0.71
C ASN A 49 13.51 -9.58 1.06
N ILE A 50 13.40 -10.05 2.32
CA ILE A 50 13.91 -11.35 2.74
C ILE A 50 12.98 -12.45 2.18
N PRO A 51 13.46 -13.33 1.30
CA PRO A 51 12.61 -14.40 0.78
C PRO A 51 12.25 -15.40 1.87
N LEU A 52 11.09 -16.04 1.72
CA LEU A 52 10.52 -17.03 2.65
C LEU A 52 10.25 -16.52 4.08
N ILE A 53 10.44 -15.21 4.32
CA ILE A 53 10.06 -14.65 5.59
C ILE A 53 8.54 -14.73 5.76
N ASN A 54 8.10 -15.08 6.96
CA ASN A 54 6.69 -15.24 7.20
C ASN A 54 6.01 -13.87 7.12
N LYS A 55 5.28 -13.65 6.02
CA LYS A 55 4.62 -12.38 5.69
C LYS A 55 3.67 -11.92 6.78
N SER A 56 3.16 -12.80 7.64
CA SER A 56 2.28 -12.42 8.76
C SER A 56 3.00 -11.56 9.82
N PHE A 57 4.32 -11.72 10.01
CA PHE A 57 5.09 -10.95 10.99
C PHE A 57 5.47 -9.54 10.52
N ILE A 58 5.50 -9.34 9.20
CA ILE A 58 5.98 -8.09 8.57
C ILE A 58 4.85 -7.36 7.87
N SER A 59 3.67 -7.98 7.82
CA SER A 59 2.50 -7.40 7.19
C SER A 59 2.21 -6.04 7.80
N VAL A 60 2.23 -5.03 6.92
CA VAL A 60 1.71 -3.71 7.23
C VAL A 60 0.18 -3.71 7.15
N GLU A 61 -0.43 -4.77 6.65
CA GLU A 61 -1.88 -4.87 6.48
C GLU A 61 -2.60 -4.97 7.81
N TYR A 62 -3.70 -4.22 7.94
CA TYR A 62 -4.58 -4.38 9.09
C TYR A 62 -5.42 -5.65 8.95
N ASN A 63 -5.59 -6.36 10.06
CA ASN A 63 -6.54 -7.46 10.12
C ASN A 63 -7.97 -6.88 10.16
N PRO A 64 -8.83 -7.19 9.16
CA PRO A 64 -10.18 -6.61 9.08
C PRO A 64 -11.04 -6.94 10.30
N LYS A 65 -10.78 -8.05 11.01
CA LYS A 65 -11.51 -8.45 12.22
C LYS A 65 -11.12 -7.66 13.47
N LYS A 66 -10.05 -6.86 13.41
CA LYS A 66 -9.54 -6.08 14.56
C LYS A 66 -10.04 -4.63 14.59
N PHE A 67 -10.87 -4.22 13.63
CA PHE A 67 -11.48 -2.90 13.66
C PHE A 67 -12.72 -2.90 14.57
N ASN A 68 -12.68 -2.13 15.65
CA ASN A 68 -13.73 -2.10 16.67
C ASN A 68 -14.56 -0.81 16.64
N ASN A 69 -14.19 0.19 15.84
CA ASN A 69 -14.88 1.47 15.74
C ASN A 69 -15.52 1.64 14.35
N ILE A 70 -16.57 2.48 14.27
CA ILE A 70 -17.22 2.81 12.99
C ILE A 70 -16.27 3.59 12.07
N VAL A 71 -15.48 4.50 12.64
CA VAL A 71 -14.46 5.27 11.93
C VAL A 71 -13.11 4.97 12.57
N CYS A 72 -12.16 4.52 11.76
CA CYS A 72 -10.82 4.17 12.19
C CYS A 72 -9.79 4.99 11.43
N LYS A 73 -8.93 5.71 12.15
CA LYS A 73 -7.73 6.31 11.57
C LYS A 73 -6.76 5.18 11.18
N VAL A 74 -6.25 5.22 9.95
CA VAL A 74 -5.37 4.18 9.38
C VAL A 74 -4.12 4.82 8.77
N GLY A 75 -3.12 4.01 8.42
CA GLY A 75 -1.93 4.50 7.74
C GLY A 75 -2.21 4.89 6.30
N GLN A 76 -2.77 3.97 5.53
CA GLN A 76 -3.19 4.17 4.14
C GLN A 76 -4.37 3.25 3.81
N VAL A 77 -5.38 3.77 3.11
CA VAL A 77 -6.48 2.98 2.53
C VAL A 77 -6.04 2.36 1.20
N ARG A 78 -6.82 1.42 0.66
CA ARG A 78 -6.54 0.86 -0.67
C ARG A 78 -6.89 1.83 -1.79
N GLY A 79 -6.07 1.82 -2.85
CA GLY A 79 -6.28 2.65 -4.03
C GLY A 79 -7.49 2.28 -4.90
N SER A 80 -8.16 1.15 -4.64
CA SER A 80 -9.30 0.66 -5.44
C SER A 80 -10.56 1.51 -5.32
N LEU A 81 -10.77 2.17 -4.18
CA LEU A 81 -11.86 3.13 -3.98
C LEU A 81 -11.59 3.99 -2.75
N PHE A 82 -11.61 5.31 -2.90
CA PHE A 82 -11.57 6.25 -1.79
C PHE A 82 -12.13 7.62 -2.22
N ILE A 83 -12.45 8.46 -1.24
CA ILE A 83 -12.76 9.88 -1.42
C ILE A 83 -11.61 10.67 -0.82
N ILE A 84 -11.16 11.72 -1.52
CA ILE A 84 -10.07 12.59 -1.07
C ILE A 84 -10.55 14.03 -0.99
N SER A 85 -10.13 14.75 0.06
CA SER A 85 -10.38 16.19 0.20
C SER A 85 -9.71 16.95 -0.94
N LYS A 86 -10.46 17.84 -1.60
CA LYS A 86 -9.92 18.72 -2.65
C LYS A 86 -8.78 19.58 -2.11
N GLN A 87 -8.92 20.10 -0.90
CA GLN A 87 -7.88 20.91 -0.25
C GLN A 87 -6.62 20.07 -0.02
N ALA A 88 -6.76 18.89 0.60
CA ALA A 88 -5.63 18.00 0.86
C ALA A 88 -4.93 17.59 -0.44
N PHE A 89 -5.70 17.24 -1.48
CA PHE A 89 -5.17 16.86 -2.79
C PHE A 89 -4.39 17.99 -3.47
N ASN A 90 -4.89 19.22 -3.38
CA ASN A 90 -4.18 20.39 -3.92
C ASN A 90 -2.91 20.70 -3.14
N GLU A 91 -2.95 20.65 -1.80
CA GLU A 91 -1.80 20.93 -0.94
C GLU A 91 -0.66 19.92 -1.08
N ILE A 92 -1.00 18.66 -1.38
CA ILE A 92 0.00 17.65 -1.70
C ILE A 92 0.46 17.74 -3.16
N SER A 93 -0.17 18.54 -4.02
CA SER A 93 0.08 18.60 -5.48
C SER A 93 -0.29 17.31 -6.24
N GLY A 94 -1.45 16.74 -5.93
CA GLY A 94 -2.01 15.58 -6.64
C GLY A 94 -1.24 14.27 -6.41
N PHE A 95 -1.41 13.30 -7.31
CA PHE A 95 -0.68 12.02 -7.29
C PHE A 95 0.79 12.19 -7.68
N ASP A 96 1.63 11.21 -7.30
CA ASP A 96 3.03 11.17 -7.75
C ASP A 96 3.10 10.38 -9.06
N THR A 97 3.53 11.02 -10.14
CA THR A 97 3.63 10.41 -11.47
C THR A 97 4.97 9.71 -11.72
N ASN A 98 5.90 9.72 -10.76
CA ASN A 98 7.22 9.09 -10.88
C ASN A 98 7.19 7.58 -10.60
N THR A 99 6.06 7.04 -10.13
CA THR A 99 5.81 5.61 -9.96
C THR A 99 4.62 5.19 -10.80
N PHE A 100 4.73 4.04 -11.48
CA PHE A 100 3.65 3.48 -12.29
C PHE A 100 2.92 2.33 -11.60
N LEU A 101 3.67 1.49 -10.87
CA LEU A 101 3.15 0.36 -10.09
C LEU A 101 3.91 0.27 -8.76
N TYR A 102 3.19 -0.13 -7.71
CA TYR A 102 3.65 -0.33 -6.34
C TYR A 102 3.98 0.97 -5.60
N TYR A 103 3.69 0.96 -4.29
CA TYR A 103 3.92 2.07 -3.34
C TYR A 103 3.07 3.31 -3.55
N GLU A 104 2.08 3.32 -4.45
CA GLU A 104 1.22 4.48 -4.72
C GLU A 104 0.48 4.92 -3.45
N GLU A 105 -0.12 3.99 -2.70
CA GLU A 105 -0.82 4.34 -1.45
C GLU A 105 0.16 4.77 -0.36
N SER A 106 1.34 4.15 -0.27
CA SER A 106 2.37 4.54 0.69
C SER A 106 2.90 5.95 0.43
N ILE A 107 3.04 6.31 -0.85
CA ILE A 107 3.44 7.65 -1.30
C ILE A 107 2.33 8.66 -0.98
N LEU A 108 1.09 8.35 -1.34
CA LEU A 108 -0.06 9.20 -1.05
C LEU A 108 -0.19 9.47 0.45
N GLY A 109 -0.19 8.41 1.26
CA GLY A 109 -0.28 8.52 2.72
C GLY A 109 0.89 9.30 3.34
N SER A 110 2.12 9.11 2.84
CA SER A 110 3.28 9.88 3.30
C SER A 110 3.16 11.37 2.97
N ARG A 111 2.62 11.72 1.79
CA ARG A 111 2.39 13.12 1.40
C ARG A 111 1.30 13.77 2.24
N LEU A 112 0.18 13.09 2.44
CA LEU A 112 -0.90 13.55 3.30
C LEU A 112 -0.41 13.79 4.72
N LEU A 113 0.32 12.83 5.30
CA LEU A 113 0.89 12.94 6.64
C LEU A 113 1.87 14.11 6.76
N SER A 114 2.67 14.38 5.72
CA SER A 114 3.59 15.54 5.70
C SER A 114 2.87 16.89 5.75
N LYS A 115 1.60 16.92 5.36
CA LYS A 115 0.69 18.07 5.41
C LYS A 115 -0.30 17.99 6.59
N LYS A 116 -0.08 17.08 7.54
CA LYS A 116 -0.92 16.84 8.72
C LYS A 116 -2.33 16.32 8.40
N TYR A 117 -2.54 15.78 7.21
CA TYR A 117 -3.76 15.04 6.88
C TYR A 117 -3.65 13.57 7.25
N SER A 118 -4.80 12.98 7.51
CA SER A 118 -4.96 11.61 7.96
C SER A 118 -5.87 10.83 7.03
N GLU A 119 -5.66 9.51 7.00
CA GLU A 119 -6.54 8.59 6.28
C GLU A 119 -7.47 7.86 7.25
N TYR A 120 -8.72 7.71 6.83
CA TYR A 120 -9.78 7.09 7.61
C TYR A 120 -10.46 5.97 6.86
N LEU A 121 -10.76 4.90 7.59
CA LEU A 121 -11.53 3.77 7.14
C LEU A 121 -12.86 3.73 7.88
N ARG A 122 -13.97 3.71 7.14
CA ARG A 122 -15.32 3.61 7.68
C ARG A 122 -15.82 2.17 7.58
N THR A 123 -16.02 1.52 8.73
CA THR A 123 -16.23 0.06 8.83
C THR A 123 -17.66 -0.38 8.50
N ASP A 124 -18.64 0.52 8.63
CA ASP A 124 -20.05 0.31 8.27
C ASP A 124 -20.37 0.66 6.80
N CYS A 125 -19.33 0.84 5.98
CA CYS A 125 -19.38 1.04 4.53
C CYS A 125 -18.49 -0.01 3.87
N SER A 126 -18.91 -0.57 2.74
CA SER A 126 -18.08 -1.55 2.03
C SER A 126 -18.35 -1.62 0.54
N TYR A 127 -17.32 -1.94 -0.24
CA TYR A 127 -17.42 -2.14 -1.68
C TYR A 127 -16.84 -3.49 -2.09
N VAL A 128 -17.30 -4.00 -3.23
CA VAL A 128 -16.76 -5.23 -3.82
C VAL A 128 -15.54 -4.88 -4.65
N HIS A 129 -14.41 -5.53 -4.36
CA HIS A 129 -13.20 -5.38 -5.16
C HIS A 129 -12.94 -6.66 -5.95
N TYR A 130 -13.15 -6.59 -7.27
CA TYR A 130 -12.76 -7.66 -8.17
C TYR A 130 -11.28 -7.49 -8.51
N HIS A 131 -10.44 -8.39 -8.00
CA HIS A 131 -9.00 -8.32 -8.21
C HIS A 131 -8.68 -8.39 -9.71
N SER A 132 -8.11 -7.32 -10.25
CA SER A 132 -7.79 -7.24 -11.68
C SER A 132 -6.51 -8.03 -11.97
N THR A 133 -6.60 -9.04 -12.85
CA THR A 133 -5.47 -9.90 -13.26
C THR A 133 -4.50 -9.23 -14.25
N THR A 134 -4.76 -7.97 -14.63
CA THR A 134 -4.09 -7.29 -15.74
C THR A 134 -2.58 -7.12 -15.54
N ILE A 135 -2.11 -6.89 -14.32
CA ILE A 135 -0.66 -6.74 -14.05
C ILE A 135 0.10 -8.04 -14.35
N ALA A 136 -0.48 -9.19 -14.02
CA ALA A 136 0.13 -10.49 -14.30
C ALA A 136 0.12 -10.83 -15.80
N LYS A 137 -0.80 -10.24 -16.58
CA LYS A 137 -0.89 -10.40 -18.04
C LYS A 137 0.13 -9.54 -18.80
N VAL A 138 0.49 -8.36 -18.27
CA VAL A 138 1.43 -7.44 -18.94
C VAL A 138 2.89 -7.76 -18.59
N TYR A 139 3.14 -8.16 -17.35
CA TYR A 139 4.47 -8.55 -16.90
C TYR A 139 4.48 -10.05 -16.64
N GLU A 140 4.81 -10.86 -17.63
CA GLU A 140 4.77 -12.32 -17.51
C GLU A 140 5.85 -12.85 -16.54
N ASN A 141 7.04 -12.23 -16.55
CA ASN A 141 8.17 -12.64 -15.74
C ASN A 141 8.12 -12.10 -14.30
N ALA A 142 8.21 -13.01 -13.32
CA ALA A 142 8.27 -12.68 -11.89
C ALA A 142 9.47 -11.77 -11.53
N VAL A 143 10.61 -11.97 -12.18
CA VAL A 143 11.82 -11.16 -11.94
C VAL A 143 11.59 -9.70 -12.37
N ASP A 144 10.89 -9.48 -13.49
CA ASP A 144 10.67 -8.12 -14.00
C ASP A 144 9.62 -7.37 -13.17
N ARG A 145 8.57 -8.07 -12.71
CA ARG A 145 7.65 -7.53 -11.69
C ARG A 145 8.38 -7.11 -10.41
N MET A 146 9.31 -7.95 -9.95
CA MET A 146 10.09 -7.69 -8.74
C MET A 146 11.05 -6.50 -8.92
N LYS A 147 11.72 -6.38 -10.08
CA LYS A 147 12.53 -5.20 -10.41
C LYS A 147 11.70 -3.92 -10.43
N LEU A 148 10.50 -3.97 -11.02
CA LEU A 148 9.58 -2.83 -11.05
C LEU A 148 9.17 -2.41 -9.63
N MET A 149 8.78 -3.36 -8.80
CA MET A 149 8.48 -3.13 -7.38
C MET A 149 9.68 -2.51 -6.63
N TYR A 150 10.89 -2.99 -6.88
CA TYR A 150 12.11 -2.49 -6.24
C TYR A 150 12.53 -1.10 -6.69
N LYS A 151 12.25 -0.74 -7.96
CA LYS A 151 12.37 0.63 -8.44
C LYS A 151 11.46 1.57 -7.63
N SER A 152 10.19 1.21 -7.47
CA SER A 152 9.23 2.01 -6.68
C SER A 152 9.57 2.01 -5.19
N GLN A 153 10.03 0.90 -4.61
CA GLN A 153 10.48 0.82 -3.22
C GLN A 153 11.67 1.74 -2.94
N MET A 154 12.68 1.75 -3.83
CA MET A 154 13.85 2.62 -3.69
C MET A 154 13.46 4.09 -3.82
N TYR A 155 12.60 4.40 -4.79
CA TYR A 155 12.06 5.75 -4.98
C TYR A 155 11.31 6.21 -3.71
N TYR A 156 10.43 5.37 -3.17
CA TYR A 156 9.72 5.64 -1.92
C TYR A 156 10.68 5.88 -0.74
N ALA A 157 11.67 4.99 -0.55
CA ALA A 157 12.65 5.12 0.53
C ALA A 157 13.46 6.43 0.44
N LYS A 158 13.90 6.79 -0.76
CA LYS A 158 14.70 7.99 -1.00
C LYS A 158 13.88 9.27 -0.83
N HIS A 159 12.70 9.36 -1.45
CA HIS A 159 11.97 10.61 -1.58
C HIS A 159 11.00 10.86 -0.41
N TYR A 160 10.42 9.81 0.17
CA TYR A 160 9.38 9.94 1.20
C TYR A 160 9.87 9.55 2.59
N LEU A 161 10.67 8.49 2.71
CA LEU A 161 11.33 8.17 3.99
C LEU A 161 12.63 8.96 4.21
N LYS A 162 13.12 9.69 3.19
CA LYS A 162 14.32 10.53 3.21
C LYS A 162 15.55 9.81 3.78
N VAL A 163 15.72 8.53 3.42
CA VAL A 163 16.81 7.72 3.98
C VAL A 163 18.16 8.10 3.37
N GLY A 164 19.20 8.14 4.20
CA GLY A 164 20.57 8.47 3.77
C GLY A 164 21.19 7.42 2.85
N VAL A 165 22.33 7.77 2.24
CA VAL A 165 23.03 6.96 1.22
C VAL A 165 23.32 5.53 1.69
N LEU A 166 23.76 5.35 2.95
CA LEU A 166 24.02 4.01 3.51
C LEU A 166 22.76 3.14 3.53
N LYS A 167 21.62 3.71 3.94
CA LYS A 167 20.33 3.00 3.94
C LYS A 167 19.85 2.70 2.52
N GLN A 168 20.06 3.60 1.57
CA GLN A 168 19.76 3.32 0.16
C GLN A 168 20.62 2.15 -0.35
N TRP A 169 21.92 2.13 -0.02
CA TRP A 169 22.82 1.05 -0.39
C TRP A 169 22.39 -0.29 0.21
N LEU A 170 22.10 -0.34 1.52
CA LEU A 170 21.61 -1.55 2.20
C LEU A 170 20.31 -2.08 1.58
N LEU A 171 19.39 -1.18 1.25
CA LEU A 171 18.15 -1.55 0.58
C LEU A 171 18.42 -2.11 -0.82
N LYS A 172 19.35 -1.51 -1.58
CA LYS A 172 19.75 -2.03 -2.90
C LYS A 172 20.37 -3.43 -2.81
N VAL A 173 21.22 -3.66 -1.81
CA VAL A 173 21.82 -4.98 -1.57
C VAL A 173 20.74 -6.02 -1.26
N SER A 174 19.77 -5.70 -0.38
CA SER A 174 18.69 -6.64 -0.06
C SER A 174 17.81 -6.96 -1.27
N GLN A 175 17.54 -5.97 -2.13
CA GLN A 175 16.83 -6.16 -3.40
C GLN A 175 17.59 -7.10 -4.35
N HIS A 176 18.89 -6.90 -4.53
CA HIS A 176 19.70 -7.76 -5.40
C HIS A 176 19.81 -9.19 -4.87
N ALA A 177 20.01 -9.36 -3.56
CA ALA A 177 20.03 -10.68 -2.93
C ALA A 177 18.71 -11.43 -3.16
N SER A 178 17.58 -10.74 -2.99
CA SER A 178 16.25 -11.32 -3.18
C SER A 178 15.99 -11.76 -4.63
N ILE A 179 16.37 -10.94 -5.63
CA ILE A 179 16.30 -11.34 -7.05
C ILE A 179 17.20 -12.54 -7.33
N GLY A 180 18.42 -12.56 -6.79
CA GLY A 180 19.35 -13.69 -6.96
C GLY A 180 18.76 -15.00 -6.43
N MET A 181 18.20 -14.97 -5.23
CA MET A 181 17.51 -16.12 -4.63
C MET A 181 16.31 -16.58 -5.45
N LEU A 182 15.50 -15.64 -5.97
CA LEU A 182 14.37 -15.99 -6.85
C LEU A 182 14.86 -16.70 -8.12
N LYS A 183 15.92 -16.21 -8.76
CA LYS A 183 16.51 -16.87 -9.95
C LYS A 183 17.01 -18.28 -9.62
N VAL A 184 17.72 -18.46 -8.51
CA VAL A 184 18.18 -19.77 -8.04
C VAL A 184 16.99 -20.72 -7.82
N TYR A 185 15.92 -20.25 -7.18
CA TYR A 185 14.70 -21.04 -7.00
C TYR A 185 14.08 -21.51 -8.32
N TRP A 186 14.03 -20.63 -9.34
CA TRP A 186 13.52 -21.01 -10.67
C TRP A 186 14.43 -22.01 -11.38
N LEU A 187 15.76 -21.88 -11.29
CA LEU A 187 16.71 -22.85 -11.84
C LEU A 187 16.47 -24.26 -11.25
N PHE A 188 16.26 -24.37 -9.94
CA PHE A 188 15.97 -25.66 -9.30
C PHE A 188 14.56 -26.19 -9.58
N ARG A 189 13.61 -25.33 -9.95
CA ARG A 189 12.24 -25.72 -10.30
C ARG A 189 12.15 -26.23 -11.74
N GLU A 190 12.92 -25.67 -12.67
CA GLU A 190 12.97 -26.12 -14.07
C GLU A 190 13.82 -27.40 -14.24
N ALA A 191 14.71 -27.71 -13.30
CA ALA A 191 15.50 -28.93 -13.27
C ALA A 191 14.75 -30.18 -12.74
N LYS A 192 13.46 -30.05 -12.42
CA LYS A 192 12.55 -31.12 -11.99
C LYS A 192 11.43 -31.30 -13.00
#